data_AF-A0A0B8P057-F1
#
_entry.id   AF-A0A0B8P057-F1
#
_cell.length_a   1.000
_cell.length_b   1.000
_cell.length_c   1.000
_cell.angle_alpha   90.00
_cell.angle_beta   90.00
_cell.angle_gamma   90.00
#
_symmetry.space_group_name_H-M   'P 1'
#
loop_
_entity.id
_entity.type
_entity.pdbx_description
1 polymer ?
#
loop_
_entity_poly.entity_id
_entity_poly.type
_entity_poly.pdbx_seq_one_letter_code
_entity_poly.pdbx_strand_id
1 'polypeptide(L)'
;MFYHAPNEGLISPEHSVQIGIRTEYQKESHGFNVINAMEANDLSADEIVARIKQTIGDKPVYVTFDIDCLDPAFAPGTGTPVCGGLNSDKVLKILRGLAEVNIVGMDVVEVSPPYDHADLTALAGATVALELMYAWASKN
;
A
#
# COMPACT_ATOMS: atom_id res chain seq x y z
N MET A 1 -15.59 -1.62 0.37
CA MET A 1 -15.35 -0.62 1.44
C MET A 1 -14.94 0.75 0.89
N PHE A 2 -13.86 0.88 0.09
CA PHE A 2 -13.37 2.20 -0.37
C PHE A 2 -14.22 2.89 -1.43
N TYR A 3 -15.25 2.23 -1.97
CA TYR A 3 -16.34 2.90 -2.67
C TYR A 3 -17.22 3.72 -1.70
N HIS A 4 -17.49 3.19 -0.49
CA HIS A 4 -18.37 3.83 0.49
C HIS A 4 -17.67 4.92 1.29
N ALA A 5 -16.41 4.71 1.69
CA ALA A 5 -15.71 5.64 2.59
C ALA A 5 -15.66 7.10 2.09
N PRO A 6 -15.43 7.39 0.79
CA PRO A 6 -15.58 8.76 0.26
C PRO A 6 -17.03 9.26 0.26
N ASN A 7 -17.98 8.41 -0.12
CA ASN A 7 -19.40 8.75 -0.18
C ASN A 7 -19.98 9.06 1.21
N GLU A 8 -19.39 8.49 2.25
CA GLU A 8 -19.72 8.73 3.66
C GLU A 8 -18.87 9.88 4.29
N GLY A 9 -17.97 10.50 3.52
CA GLY A 9 -17.14 11.61 3.99
C GLY A 9 -16.02 11.21 4.95
N LEU A 10 -15.63 9.93 4.98
CA LEU A 10 -14.60 9.40 5.88
C LEU A 10 -13.17 9.64 5.36
N ILE A 11 -12.99 9.64 4.03
CA ILE A 11 -11.69 9.87 3.37
C ILE A 11 -11.85 10.80 2.17
N SER A 12 -10.80 11.54 1.84
CA SER A 12 -10.75 12.40 0.65
C SER A 12 -10.10 11.65 -0.52
N PRO A 13 -10.82 11.36 -1.63
CA PRO A 13 -10.24 10.69 -2.80
C PRO A 13 -9.09 11.46 -3.44
N GLU A 14 -9.22 12.79 -3.51
CA GLU A 14 -8.20 13.70 -4.06
C GLU A 14 -6.86 13.61 -3.32
N HIS A 15 -6.92 13.38 -2.00
CA HIS A 15 -5.76 13.26 -1.12
C HIS A 15 -5.42 11.81 -0.75
N SER A 16 -5.95 10.86 -1.53
CA SER A 16 -5.70 9.43 -1.37
C SER A 16 -5.02 8.88 -2.62
N VAL A 17 -4.07 7.97 -2.43
CA VAL A 17 -3.34 7.32 -3.52
C VAL A 17 -3.33 5.80 -3.31
N GLN A 18 -3.66 5.06 -4.36
CA GLN A 18 -3.58 3.61 -4.42
C GLN A 18 -2.38 3.19 -5.25
N ILE A 19 -1.63 2.21 -4.76
CA ILE A 19 -0.36 1.77 -5.38
C ILE A 19 -0.44 0.28 -5.61
N GLY A 20 -0.01 -0.19 -6.77
CA GLY A 20 0.05 -1.62 -7.10
C GLY A 20 -1.26 -2.20 -7.65
N ILE A 21 -2.25 -1.35 -7.96
CA ILE A 21 -3.49 -1.77 -8.64
C ILE A 21 -3.15 -2.42 -9.98
N ARG A 22 -3.70 -3.61 -10.22
CA ARG A 22 -3.50 -4.40 -11.44
C ARG A 22 -4.70 -5.26 -11.80
N THR A 23 -5.87 -4.80 -11.37
CA THR A 23 -7.19 -5.29 -11.74
C THR A 23 -7.89 -4.22 -12.58
N GLU A 24 -8.91 -4.60 -13.34
CA GLU A 24 -9.68 -3.67 -14.17
C GLU A 24 -10.36 -2.58 -13.32
N TYR A 25 -10.26 -1.32 -13.75
CA TYR A 25 -10.98 -0.18 -13.16
C TYR A 25 -11.16 0.94 -14.18
N GLN A 26 -12.25 1.69 -14.08
CA GLN A 26 -12.52 2.83 -14.95
C GLN A 26 -11.85 4.09 -14.38
N LYS A 27 -10.80 4.58 -15.04
CA LYS A 27 -10.01 5.72 -14.56
C LYS A 27 -10.84 6.98 -14.35
N GLU A 28 -11.82 7.23 -15.21
CA GLU A 28 -12.66 8.44 -15.19
C GLU A 28 -13.60 8.48 -13.97
N SER A 29 -14.05 7.33 -13.50
CA SER A 29 -15.03 7.22 -12.41
C SER A 29 -14.43 6.74 -11.08
N HIS A 30 -13.15 6.36 -11.06
CA HIS A 30 -12.49 5.80 -9.88
C HIS A 30 -12.32 6.80 -8.72
N GLY A 31 -12.08 8.07 -9.04
CA GLY A 31 -11.96 9.16 -8.07
C GLY A 31 -10.66 9.21 -7.25
N PHE A 32 -9.93 8.11 -7.11
CA PHE A 32 -8.63 8.06 -6.44
C PHE A 32 -7.46 8.31 -7.38
N ASN A 33 -6.35 8.82 -6.83
CA ASN A 33 -5.06 8.77 -7.52
C ASN A 33 -4.57 7.32 -7.55
N VAL A 34 -4.07 6.86 -8.69
CA VAL A 34 -3.59 5.47 -8.85
C VAL A 34 -2.22 5.47 -9.50
N ILE A 35 -1.28 4.76 -8.85
CA ILE A 35 -0.01 4.32 -9.43
C ILE A 35 -0.15 2.81 -9.61
N ASN A 36 -0.55 2.39 -10.82
CA ASN A 36 -0.82 0.97 -11.09
C ASN A 36 0.49 0.14 -11.01
N ALA A 37 0.39 -1.19 -10.96
CA ALA A 37 1.56 -2.04 -10.75
C ALA A 37 2.60 -1.96 -11.88
N MET A 38 2.18 -1.75 -13.14
CA MET A 38 3.13 -1.53 -14.25
C MET A 38 3.94 -0.27 -14.01
N GLU A 39 3.28 0.85 -13.75
CA GLU A 39 3.94 2.13 -13.46
C GLU A 39 4.80 2.05 -12.19
N ALA A 40 4.29 1.44 -11.11
CA ALA A 40 5.03 1.28 -9.86
C ALA A 40 6.29 0.40 -10.03
N ASN A 41 6.26 -0.57 -10.94
CA ASN A 41 7.43 -1.41 -11.22
C ASN A 41 8.49 -0.65 -12.01
N ASP A 42 8.09 0.22 -12.96
CA ASP A 42 8.99 1.06 -13.75
C ASP A 42 9.60 2.22 -12.95
N LEU A 43 8.85 2.78 -11.99
CA LEU A 43 9.33 3.86 -11.12
C LEU A 43 10.28 3.36 -10.03
N SER A 44 11.20 4.21 -9.61
CA SER A 44 11.98 4.04 -8.39
C SER A 44 11.09 4.24 -7.15
N ALA A 45 11.54 3.71 -6.00
CA ALA A 45 10.83 3.89 -4.74
C ALA A 45 10.74 5.38 -4.35
N ASP A 46 11.79 6.17 -4.60
CA ASP A 46 11.83 7.59 -4.27
C ASP A 46 10.83 8.40 -5.11
N GLU A 47 10.67 8.07 -6.39
CA GLU A 47 9.64 8.69 -7.25
C GLU A 47 8.22 8.39 -6.76
N ILE A 48 7.97 7.16 -6.32
CA ILE A 48 6.68 6.77 -5.74
C ILE A 48 6.44 7.56 -4.44
N VAL A 49 7.42 7.62 -3.55
CA VAL A 49 7.35 8.37 -2.29
C VAL A 49 7.10 9.87 -2.54
N ALA A 50 7.79 10.47 -3.52
CA ALA A 50 7.56 11.86 -3.89
C ALA A 50 6.12 12.11 -4.33
N ARG A 51 5.54 11.22 -5.14
CA ARG A 51 4.14 11.31 -5.57
C ARG A 51 3.17 11.12 -4.40
N ILE A 52 3.43 10.16 -3.50
CA ILE A 52 2.63 9.97 -2.28
C ILE A 52 2.59 11.28 -1.50
N LYS A 53 3.77 11.84 -1.17
CA LYS A 53 3.90 13.07 -0.38
C LYS A 53 3.23 14.27 -1.07
N GLN A 54 3.33 14.37 -2.39
CA GLN A 54 2.63 15.39 -3.17
C GLN A 54 1.10 15.27 -3.07
N THR A 55 0.56 14.05 -3.14
CA THR A 55 -0.89 13.80 -3.05
C THR A 55 -1.45 14.08 -1.65
N ILE A 56 -0.77 13.62 -0.60
CA ILE A 56 -1.30 13.70 0.77
C ILE A 56 -1.05 15.07 1.44
N GLY A 57 0.03 15.77 1.08
CA GLY A 57 0.48 16.98 1.77
C GLY A 57 0.70 16.74 3.27
N ASP A 58 0.28 17.68 4.12
CA ASP A 58 0.41 17.59 5.59
C ASP A 58 -0.81 16.95 6.29
N LYS A 59 -1.74 16.35 5.53
CA LYS A 59 -2.99 15.81 6.07
C LYS A 59 -2.74 14.61 6.98
N PRO A 60 -3.64 14.33 7.95
CA PRO A 60 -3.62 13.06 8.67
C PRO A 60 -3.84 11.91 7.68
N VAL A 61 -2.97 10.90 7.75
CA VAL A 61 -2.94 9.78 6.80
C VAL A 61 -3.19 8.46 7.52
N TYR A 62 -4.06 7.65 6.96
CA TYR A 62 -4.21 6.25 7.32
C TYR A 62 -3.51 5.39 6.28
N VAL A 63 -2.67 4.44 6.70
CA VAL A 63 -1.96 3.54 5.78
C VAL A 63 -2.53 2.13 5.89
N THR A 64 -3.28 1.70 4.88
CA THR A 64 -3.73 0.31 4.76
C THR A 64 -2.83 -0.45 3.80
N PHE A 65 -2.27 -1.58 4.24
CA PHE A 65 -1.41 -2.41 3.41
C PHE A 65 -2.04 -3.78 3.18
N ASP A 66 -2.58 -3.98 1.99
CA ASP A 66 -2.98 -5.30 1.52
C ASP A 66 -1.75 -6.09 1.10
N ILE A 67 -1.55 -7.28 1.68
CA ILE A 67 -0.39 -8.11 1.38
C ILE A 67 -0.38 -8.58 -0.08
N ASP A 68 -1.55 -8.62 -0.72
CA ASP A 68 -1.67 -8.93 -2.15
C ASP A 68 -1.16 -7.82 -3.07
N CYS A 69 -0.72 -6.67 -2.54
CA CYS A 69 0.06 -5.68 -3.28
C CYS A 69 1.39 -6.29 -3.79
N LEU A 70 1.96 -7.21 -3.01
CA LEU A 70 3.13 -7.98 -3.41
C LEU A 70 2.79 -8.99 -4.49
N ASP A 71 3.76 -9.29 -5.35
CA ASP A 71 3.60 -10.40 -6.29
C ASP A 71 3.44 -11.74 -5.52
N PRO A 72 2.64 -12.70 -6.03
CA PRO A 72 2.50 -14.03 -5.40
C PRO A 72 3.83 -14.76 -5.16
N ALA A 73 4.91 -14.40 -5.87
CA ALA A 73 6.26 -14.88 -5.57
C ALA A 73 6.77 -14.48 -4.18
N PHE A 74 6.27 -13.39 -3.61
CA PHE A 74 6.63 -12.86 -2.29
C PHE A 74 5.51 -12.98 -1.25
N ALA A 75 4.25 -13.05 -1.69
CA ALA A 75 3.08 -13.18 -0.82
C ALA A 75 2.09 -14.24 -1.33
N PRO A 76 2.46 -15.54 -1.36
CA PRO A 76 1.57 -16.61 -1.86
C PRO A 76 0.31 -16.79 -0.99
N GLY A 77 0.43 -16.58 0.32
CA GLY A 77 -0.64 -16.70 1.31
C GLY A 77 -1.63 -15.53 1.36
N THR A 78 -2.40 -15.31 0.31
CA THR A 78 -3.52 -14.35 0.26
C THR A 78 -4.73 -14.96 -0.47
N GLY A 79 -5.93 -14.42 -0.24
CA GLY A 79 -7.17 -14.91 -0.86
C GLY A 79 -7.31 -14.57 -2.35
N THR A 80 -6.67 -13.50 -2.82
CA THR A 80 -6.84 -12.95 -4.17
C THR A 80 -5.52 -12.67 -4.88
N PRO A 81 -4.65 -13.68 -5.08
CA PRO A 81 -3.34 -13.44 -5.69
C PRO A 81 -3.46 -12.96 -7.14
N VAL A 82 -2.76 -11.88 -7.49
CA VAL A 82 -2.69 -11.34 -8.86
C VAL A 82 -1.22 -11.17 -9.28
N CYS A 83 -0.82 -11.80 -10.39
CA CYS A 83 0.55 -11.74 -10.92
C CYS A 83 0.96 -10.31 -11.35
N GLY A 84 2.26 -10.04 -11.36
CA GLY A 84 2.84 -8.76 -11.75
C GLY A 84 2.79 -7.72 -10.63
N GLY A 85 2.81 -8.18 -9.38
CA GLY A 85 2.83 -7.31 -8.20
C GLY A 85 4.20 -6.69 -7.93
N LEU A 86 4.30 -5.95 -6.82
CA LEU A 86 5.58 -5.38 -6.39
C LEU A 86 6.45 -6.45 -5.70
N ASN A 87 7.76 -6.27 -5.71
CA ASN A 87 8.65 -7.05 -4.87
C ASN A 87 8.76 -6.45 -3.45
N SER A 88 9.18 -7.28 -2.49
CA SER A 88 9.28 -6.88 -1.10
C SER A 88 10.29 -5.74 -0.88
N ASP A 89 11.44 -5.75 -1.55
CA ASP A 89 12.45 -4.69 -1.44
C ASP A 89 11.90 -3.30 -1.81
N LYS A 90 11.14 -3.20 -2.90
CA LYS A 90 10.54 -1.94 -3.34
C LYS A 90 9.50 -1.43 -2.34
N VAL A 91 8.65 -2.31 -1.82
CA VAL A 91 7.68 -1.97 -0.76
C VAL A 91 8.39 -1.44 0.48
N LEU A 92 9.42 -2.13 0.99
CA LEU A 92 10.14 -1.69 2.19
C LEU A 92 10.78 -0.30 2.01
N LYS A 93 11.32 -0.02 0.82
CA LYS A 93 11.86 1.31 0.50
C LYS A 93 10.78 2.39 0.47
N ILE A 94 9.62 2.10 -0.10
CA ILE A 94 8.47 3.03 -0.10
C ILE A 94 8.04 3.33 1.34
N LEU A 95 7.84 2.29 2.16
CA LEU A 95 7.41 2.45 3.55
C LEU A 95 8.39 3.28 4.39
N ARG A 96 9.70 3.04 4.25
CA ARG A 96 10.74 3.85 4.91
C ARG A 96 10.73 5.31 4.45
N GLY A 97 10.40 5.55 3.18
CA GLY A 97 10.23 6.89 2.63
C GLY A 97 9.02 7.66 3.20
N LEU A 98 8.10 6.97 3.87
CA LEU A 98 6.98 7.59 4.60
C LEU A 98 7.38 8.17 5.95
N ALA A 99 8.66 8.16 6.32
CA ALA A 99 9.15 8.93 7.46
C ALA A 99 8.66 10.38 7.40
N GLU A 100 8.30 10.91 8.57
CA GLU A 100 7.76 12.25 8.84
C GLU A 100 6.33 12.50 8.33
N VAL A 101 5.67 11.52 7.71
CA VAL A 101 4.25 11.60 7.34
C VAL A 101 3.38 11.61 8.60
N ASN A 102 2.30 12.40 8.60
CA ASN A 102 1.33 12.46 9.71
C ASN A 102 0.43 11.20 9.74
N ILE A 103 1.01 10.03 10.03
CA ILE A 103 0.28 8.77 10.11
C ILE A 103 -0.55 8.75 11.40
N VAL A 104 -1.87 8.61 11.26
CA VAL A 104 -2.83 8.57 12.39
C VAL A 104 -3.38 7.17 12.65
N GLY A 105 -3.10 6.22 11.76
CA GLY A 105 -3.51 4.83 11.89
C GLY A 105 -2.94 3.98 10.75
N MET A 106 -2.87 2.68 10.96
CA MET A 106 -2.34 1.75 9.97
C MET A 106 -2.90 0.34 10.17
N ASP A 107 -2.96 -0.45 9.10
CA ASP A 107 -3.22 -1.89 9.15
C ASP A 107 -2.42 -2.67 8.10
N VAL A 108 -2.29 -3.97 8.33
CA VAL A 108 -1.80 -4.96 7.36
C VAL A 108 -2.88 -6.02 7.25
N VAL A 109 -3.39 -6.23 6.05
CA VAL A 109 -4.58 -7.07 5.79
C VAL A 109 -4.28 -8.21 4.80
N GLU A 110 -5.24 -9.13 4.69
CA GLU A 110 -5.27 -10.24 3.72
C GLU A 110 -4.16 -11.30 3.81
N VAL A 111 -3.37 -11.31 4.88
CA VAL A 111 -2.53 -12.48 5.19
C VAL A 111 -3.43 -13.68 5.47
N SER A 112 -3.28 -14.72 4.67
CA SER A 112 -4.06 -15.95 4.73
C SER A 112 -3.15 -17.16 4.93
N PRO A 113 -2.89 -17.57 6.19
CA PRO A 113 -2.03 -18.70 6.52
C PRO A 113 -2.33 -20.02 5.80
N PRO A 114 -3.61 -20.38 5.51
CA PRO A 114 -3.91 -21.61 4.77
C PRO A 114 -3.32 -21.66 3.35
N TYR A 115 -3.04 -20.51 2.73
CA TYR A 115 -2.43 -20.41 1.40
C TYR A 115 -0.93 -20.07 1.47
N ASP A 116 -0.40 -19.80 2.66
CA ASP A 116 0.99 -19.40 2.82
C ASP A 116 1.94 -20.58 2.59
N HIS A 117 3.14 -20.26 2.13
CA HIS A 117 4.21 -21.23 1.91
C HIS A 117 5.39 -20.86 2.80
N ALA A 118 5.75 -21.75 3.72
CA ALA A 118 6.88 -21.54 4.64
C ALA A 118 6.83 -20.19 5.39
N ASP A 119 5.61 -19.76 5.76
CA ASP A 119 5.33 -18.50 6.47
C ASP A 119 5.88 -17.24 5.77
N LEU A 120 6.10 -17.29 4.45
CA LEU A 120 6.68 -16.20 3.69
C LEU A 120 5.78 -14.96 3.71
N THR A 121 4.47 -15.14 3.49
CA THR A 121 3.51 -14.04 3.54
C THR A 121 3.36 -13.49 4.95
N ALA A 122 3.29 -14.37 5.95
CA ALA A 122 3.23 -13.95 7.36
C ALA A 122 4.48 -13.14 7.77
N LEU A 123 5.67 -13.57 7.35
CA LEU A 123 6.92 -12.85 7.58
C LEU A 123 6.93 -11.49 6.86
N ALA A 124 6.47 -11.44 5.61
CA ALA A 124 6.33 -10.20 4.87
C ALA A 124 5.36 -9.23 5.58
N GLY A 125 4.19 -9.71 6.01
CA GLY A 125 3.22 -8.92 6.75
C GLY A 125 3.76 -8.39 8.09
N ALA A 126 4.47 -9.23 8.85
CA ALA A 126 5.13 -8.81 10.10
C ALA A 126 6.20 -7.75 9.86
N THR A 127 6.97 -7.87 8.77
CA THR A 127 8.00 -6.90 8.39
C THR A 127 7.38 -5.57 7.97
N VAL A 128 6.31 -5.60 7.16
CA VAL A 128 5.55 -4.40 6.78
C VAL A 128 5.01 -3.69 8.02
N ALA A 129 4.39 -4.41 8.95
CA ALA A 129 3.88 -3.84 10.19
C ALA A 129 4.98 -3.13 11.00
N LEU A 130 6.18 -3.72 11.07
CA LEU A 130 7.33 -3.11 11.73
C LEU A 130 7.79 -1.81 11.04
N GLU A 131 7.89 -1.80 9.72
CA GLU A 131 8.27 -0.59 8.97
C GLU A 131 7.24 0.53 9.12
N LEU A 132 5.94 0.19 9.15
CA LEU A 132 4.88 1.16 9.43
C LEU A 132 4.98 1.74 10.84
N MET A 133 5.30 0.92 11.85
CA MET A 133 5.57 1.40 13.21
C MET A 133 6.78 2.34 13.26
N TYR A 134 7.85 2.06 12.51
CA TYR A 134 9.00 2.96 12.41
C TYR A 134 8.63 4.29 11.75
N ALA A 135 7.88 4.26 10.64
CA ALA A 135 7.42 5.47 9.97
C ALA A 135 6.52 6.32 10.89
N TRP A 136 5.63 5.68 11.66
CA TRP A 136 4.78 6.38 12.61
C TRP A 136 5.57 6.99 13.78
N ALA A 137 6.55 6.25 14.32
CA ALA A 137 7.40 6.74 15.40
C ALA A 137 8.32 7.88 14.96
N SER A 138 8.66 7.99 13.67
CA SER A 138 9.64 8.97 13.18
C SER A 138 9.16 10.44 13.25
N LYS A 139 7.86 10.68 13.44
CA LYS A 139 7.28 12.02 13.58
C LYS A 139 7.03 12.41 15.05
N ASN A 140 7.12 11.46 15.97
CA ASN A 140 6.82 11.64 17.40
C ASN A 140 8.06 12.04 18.22
#